data_AF-A0A6B1FLU7-F1
#
_entry.id   AF-A0A6B1FLU7-F1
#
_cell.length_a   1.000
_cell.length_b   1.000
_cell.length_c   1.000
_cell.angle_alpha   90.00
_cell.angle_beta   90.00
_cell.angle_gamma   90.00
#
_symmetry.space_group_name_H-M   'P 1'
#
loop_
_entity.id
_entity.type
_entity.pdbx_description
1 polymer ?
#
loop_
_entity_poly.entity_id
_entity_poly.type
_entity_poly.pdbx_seq_one_letter_code
_entity_poly.pdbx_strand_id
1 'polypeptide(L)' 'MVIAWGDGAVDSVATAGAQSASGTRFHTYEQMGAFLVTARVEDSLEGVADAELTINIQGNQGPSRQERF' A
#
# COMPACT_ATOMS: atom_id res chain seq x y z
N MET A 1 -12.99 -5.24 2.11
CA MET A 1 -11.82 -4.33 2.20
C MET A 1 -11.25 -4.14 0.81
N VAL A 2 -10.79 -2.94 0.50
CA VAL A 2 -10.02 -2.64 -0.72
C VAL A 2 -8.70 -1.97 -0.34
N ILE A 3 -7.65 -2.22 -1.12
CA ILE A 3 -6.37 -1.52 -1.03
C ILE A 3 -6.13 -0.87 -2.39
N ALA A 4 -6.15 0.46 -2.44
CA ALA A 4 -5.70 1.22 -3.59
C ALA A 4 -4.21 1.51 -3.42
N TRP A 5 -3.37 1.10 -4.38
CA TRP A 5 -1.92 1.23 -4.27
C TRP A 5 -1.39 2.61 -4.68
N GLY A 6 -2.26 3.48 -5.20
CA GLY A 6 -1.89 4.84 -5.63
C GLY A 6 -1.29 4.94 -7.03
N ASP A 7 -1.01 3.80 -7.68
CA ASP A 7 -0.58 3.70 -9.09
C ASP A 7 -1.71 3.32 -10.06
N GLY A 8 -2.95 3.24 -9.56
CA GLY A 8 -4.13 2.82 -10.30
C GLY A 8 -4.51 1.36 -10.09
N ALA A 9 -3.64 0.53 -9.49
CA ALA A 9 -3.98 -0.83 -9.11
C ALA A 9 -4.82 -0.86 -7.82
N VAL A 10 -5.76 -1.81 -7.74
CA VAL A 10 -6.63 -2.02 -6.60
C VAL A 10 -6.76 -3.51 -6.28
N ASP A 11 -6.53 -3.85 -5.02
CA ASP A 11 -6.78 -5.20 -4.50
C ASP A 11 -8.07 -5.24 -3.68
N SER A 12 -8.86 -6.30 -3.85
CA SER A 12 -9.99 -6.61 -2.98
C SER A 12 -9.63 -7.71 -1.98
N VAL A 13 -9.91 -7.48 -0.70
CA VAL A 13 -9.72 -8.45 0.38
C VAL A 13 -11.05 -8.75 1.06
N ALA A 14 -11.42 -10.04 1.05
CA ALA A 14 -12.57 -10.54 1.77
C ALA A 14 -12.27 -10.58 3.28
N THR A 15 -13.07 -9.86 4.06
CA THR A 15 -12.99 -9.85 5.53
C THR A 15 -14.03 -10.77 6.18
N ALA A 16 -14.96 -11.34 5.40
CA ALA A 16 -15.99 -12.29 5.85
C ALA A 16 -16.75 -11.87 7.13
N GLY A 17 -16.97 -10.57 7.34
CA GLY A 17 -17.64 -10.04 8.53
C GLY A 17 -16.80 -10.10 9.82
N ALA A 18 -15.49 -10.34 9.71
CA ALA A 18 -14.61 -10.35 10.86
C ALA A 18 -14.53 -8.94 11.50
N GLN A 19 -14.57 -8.89 12.83
CA GLN A 19 -14.38 -7.65 13.60
C GLN A 19 -12.94 -7.13 13.51
N SER A 20 -11.98 -8.02 13.24
CA SER A 20 -10.59 -7.69 12.96
C SER A 20 -10.04 -8.63 11.90
N ALA A 21 -9.15 -8.12 11.05
CA ALA A 21 -8.43 -8.89 10.05
C ALA A 21 -6.98 -8.43 10.00
N SER A 22 -6.05 -9.37 9.87
CA SER A 22 -4.63 -9.10 9.69
C SER A 22 -4.07 -9.97 8.58
N GLY A 23 -2.99 -9.51 7.95
CA GLY A 23 -2.32 -10.25 6.89
C GLY A 23 -1.38 -9.37 6.09
N THR A 24 -0.69 -10.00 5.14
CA THR A 24 0.25 -9.33 4.24
C THR A 24 -0.31 -9.34 2.82
N ARG A 25 -0.09 -8.24 2.10
CA ARG A 25 -0.29 -8.13 0.64
C ARG A 25 0.99 -7.61 0.01
N PHE A 26 1.34 -8.19 -1.13
CA PHE A 26 2.51 -7.80 -1.90
C PHE A 26 2.03 -7.07 -3.15
N HIS A 27 2.66 -5.94 -3.45
CA HIS A 27 2.43 -5.15 -4.65
C HIS A 27 3.77 -4.74 -5.25
N THR A 28 3.82 -4.68 -6.59
CA THR A 28 5.01 -4.27 -7.32
C THR A 28 4.70 -3.00 -8.10
N TYR A 29 5.43 -1.93 -7.81
CA TYR A 29 5.34 -0.68 -8.55
C TYR A 29 6.26 -0.72 -9.77
N GLU A 30 5.70 -0.48 -10.95
CA GLU A 30 6.47 -0.46 -12.21
C GLU A 30 7.29 0.83 -12.38
N GLN A 31 6.95 1.88 -11.64
CA GLN A 31 7.55 3.20 -11.75
C GLN A 31 8.07 3.69 -10.40
N MET A 32 9.13 4.50 -10.45
CA MET A 32 9.62 5.25 -9.29
C MET A 32 8.69 6.43 -9.02
N GLY A 33 8.51 6.77 -7.74
CA GLY A 33 7.61 7.86 -7.36
C GLY A 33 7.12 7.75 -5.92
N ALA A 34 6.35 8.75 -5.52
CA ALA A 34 5.58 8.74 -4.29
C ALA A 34 4.16 8.27 -4.58
N PHE A 35 3.70 7.23 -3.89
CA PHE A 35 2.37 6.65 -4.04
C PHE A 35 1.63 6.71 -2.71
N LEU A 36 0.41 7.23 -2.73
CA LEU A 36 -0.49 7.21 -1.58
C LEU A 36 -1.27 5.89 -1.62
N VAL A 37 -0.92 4.98 -0.70
CA VAL A 37 -1.65 3.72 -0.51
C VAL A 37 -2.81 3.99 0.43
N THR A 38 -4.03 3.63 0.01
CA THR A 38 -5.24 3.75 0.82
C THR A 38 -5.86 2.38 1.02
N ALA A 39 -5.98 1.95 2.27
CA ALA A 39 -6.81 0.81 2.64
C ALA A 39 -8.17 1.33 3.09
N ARG A 40 -9.26 0.81 2.51
CA ARG A 40 -10.63 1.12 2.90
C ARG A 40 -11.37 -0.13 3.31
N VAL A 41 -12.02 -0.07 4.46
CA VAL A 41 -12.95 -1.07 4.95
C VAL A 41 -14.35 -0.47 4.94
N GLU A 42 -15.31 -1.26 4.48
CA GLU A 42 -16.72 -0.96 4.55
C GLU A 42 -17.40 -2.17 5.21
N ASP A 43 -18.18 -1.93 6.26
CA ASP A 43 -18.97 -2.97 6.91
C ASP A 43 -20.35 -3.12 6.26
N SER A 44 -21.13 -4.12 6.70
CA SER A 44 -22.46 -4.40 6.14
C SER A 44 -23.55 -3.41 6.57
N LEU A 45 -23.24 -2.49 7.48
CA LEU A 45 -24.09 -1.40 7.94
C LEU A 45 -23.62 -0.05 7.36
N GLU A 46 -22.86 -0.11 6.25
CA GLU A 46 -22.35 1.05 5.51
C GLU A 46 -21.33 1.90 6.31
N GLY A 47 -20.79 1.37 7.41
CA GLY A 47 -19.69 2.00 8.15
C GLY A 47 -18.41 1.94 7.34
N VAL A 48 -17.76 3.09 7.12
CA VAL A 48 -16.52 3.21 6.34
C VAL A 48 -15.37 3.66 7.22
N ALA A 49 -14.21 3.04 7.04
CA ALA A 49 -12.95 3.49 7.62
C ALA A 49 -11.83 3.41 6.58
N ASP A 50 -10.99 4.44 6.56
CA ASP A 50 -9.78 4.53 5.74
C ASP A 50 -8.51 4.52 6.58
N ALA A 51 -7.43 4.08 5.97
CA ALA A 51 -6.07 4.21 6.46
C ALA A 51 -5.15 4.49 5.28
N GLU A 52 -4.23 5.44 5.47
CA GLU A 52 -3.36 5.94 4.41
C GLU A 52 -1.88 5.78 4.77
N LEU A 53 -1.07 5.48 3.74
CA LEU A 53 0.38 5.36 3.86
C LEU A 53 1.05 5.83 2.57
N THR A 54 1.95 6.80 2.68
CA THR A 54 2.78 7.23 1.55
C THR A 54 4.01 6.35 1.43
N ILE A 55 4.16 5.69 0.27
CA ILE A 55 5.34 4.89 -0.09
C ILE A 55 6.16 5.62 -1.14
N ASN A 56 7.48 5.70 -0.93
CA ASN A 56 8.41 6.26 -1.89
C ASN A 56 9.22 5.14 -2.54
N ILE A 57 8.98 4.88 -3.81
CA ILE A 57 9.73 3.92 -4.61
C ILE A 57 10.87 4.66 -5.30
N GLN A 58 12.09 4.22 -5.02
CA GLN A 58 13.31 4.78 -5.58
C GLN A 58 14.03 3.70 -6.39
N GLY A 59 14.74 4.12 -7.43
CA GLY A 59 15.62 3.21 -8.15
C GLY A 59 16.72 2.68 -7.25
N ASN A 60 17.21 1.48 -7.55
CA ASN A 60 18.39 0.95 -6.89
C ASN A 60 19.57 1.91 -7.14
N GLN A 61 20.01 2.63 -6.11
CA GLN A 61 21.09 3.62 -6.22
C GLN A 61 22.49 2.99 -6.25
N GLY A 62 22.59 1.65 -6.25
CA GLY A 62 23.85 0.96 -6.01
C GLY A 62 24.43 1.27 -4.63
N PRO A 63 25.53 0.63 -4.24
CA PRO A 63 26.24 1.04 -3.03
C PRO A 63 26.86 2.43 -3.22
N SER A 64 26.70 3.32 -2.24
CA SER A 64 27.36 4.62 -2.25
C SER A 64 28.89 4.45 -2.14
N ARG A 65 29.64 4.92 -3.12
CA ARG A 65 31.11 4.99 -3.07
C ARG A 65 31.49 6.10 -2.10
N GLN A 66 31.94 5.76 -0.89
CA GLN A 66 32.57 6.74 0.01
C GLN A 66 33.94 7.12 -0.57
N GLU A 67 34.00 8.25 -1.28
CA GLU A 67 35.27 8.81 -1.75
C GLU A 67 36.06 9.32 -0.53
N ARG A 68 37.09 8.56 -0.13
CA ARG A 68 38.07 9.02 0.87
C ARG A 68 39.15 9.82 0.15
N PHE A 69 39.35 11.06 0.60
CA PHE A 69 40.45 11.94 0.22
C PHE A 69 41.78 11.46 0.81
#